data_AF-A0A9N8ZCZ6-F1
#
_entry.id   AF-A0A9N8ZCZ6-F1
#
_cell.length_a   1.000
_cell.length_b   1.000
_cell.length_c   1.000
_cell.angle_alpha   90.00
_cell.angle_beta   90.00
_cell.angle_gamma   90.00
#
_symmetry.space_group_name_H-M   'P 1'
#
loop_
_entity.id
_entity.type
_entity.pdbx_description
1 polymer ?
#
loop_
_entity_poly.entity_id
_entity_poly.type
_entity_poly.pdbx_seq_one_letter_code
_entity_poly.pdbx_strand_id
1 'polypeptide(L)'
;MEDIDHYNIPIYNFPFDVEEDDEETVLLPFAIIGSEEEIIVNGRAVRGRQYPWGIVEAIHINFVYLFHRDTAISSKDLATQSVRIKEEQLKREEEKLREIELKVQREISEKRQELLAKEEALRNLEA
;
A
#
# COMPACT_ATOMS: atom_id res chain seq x y z
N MET A 1 0.95 -12.59 9.66
CA MET A 1 0.26 -11.32 9.38
C MET A 1 0.43 -10.29 10.49
N GLU A 2 0.79 -10.72 11.69
CA GLU A 2 0.94 -9.88 12.89
C GLU A 2 1.72 -8.57 12.69
N ASP A 3 2.87 -8.59 12.01
CA ASP A 3 3.62 -7.36 11.72
C ASP A 3 2.89 -6.42 10.74
N ILE A 4 2.25 -6.98 9.70
CA ILE A 4 1.49 -6.19 8.72
C ILE A 4 0.32 -5.50 9.40
N ASP A 5 -0.36 -6.22 10.30
CA ASP A 5 -1.46 -5.68 11.10
C ASP A 5 -0.94 -4.66 12.12
N HIS A 6 0.16 -4.96 12.82
CA HIS A 6 0.77 -4.10 13.84
C HIS A 6 1.21 -2.74 13.29
N TYR A 7 1.85 -2.73 12.11
CA TYR A 7 2.29 -1.51 11.44
C TYR A 7 1.20 -0.91 10.53
N ASN A 8 0.01 -1.51 10.49
CA ASN A 8 -1.13 -1.07 9.69
C ASN A 8 -0.74 -0.86 8.22
N ILE A 9 0.06 -1.80 7.68
CA ILE A 9 0.58 -1.76 6.32
C ILE A 9 -0.55 -2.17 5.38
N PRO A 10 -0.99 -1.28 4.46
CA PRO A 10 -2.07 -1.62 3.55
C PRO A 10 -1.59 -2.64 2.51
N ILE A 11 -2.23 -3.79 2.49
CA ILE A 11 -2.01 -4.84 1.49
C ILE A 11 -3.28 -5.07 0.67
N TYR A 12 -3.09 -5.55 -0.56
CA TYR A 12 -4.22 -5.94 -1.40
C TYR A 12 -4.84 -7.22 -0.85
N ASN A 13 -6.14 -7.19 -0.54
CA ASN A 13 -6.88 -8.37 -0.18
C ASN A 13 -7.65 -8.87 -1.39
N PHE A 14 -7.40 -10.13 -1.75
CA PHE A 14 -8.09 -10.79 -2.85
C PHE A 14 -9.56 -10.99 -2.44
N PRO A 15 -10.56 -10.66 -3.30
CA PRO A 15 -11.97 -10.92 -2.98
C PRO A 15 -12.20 -12.41 -2.68
N PHE A 16 -12.74 -12.77 -1.53
CA PHE A 16 -12.95 -14.17 -1.16
C PHE A 16 -14.43 -14.49 -1.17
N ASP A 17 -14.83 -15.52 -1.91
CA ASP A 17 -16.20 -16.05 -1.90
C ASP A 17 -16.26 -17.30 -1.04
N VAL A 18 -16.93 -17.22 0.10
CA VAL A 18 -17.06 -18.33 1.06
C VAL A 18 -17.83 -19.53 0.52
N GLU A 19 -18.60 -19.40 -0.57
CA GLU A 19 -19.36 -20.49 -1.19
C GLU A 19 -18.58 -21.22 -2.30
N GLU A 20 -17.65 -20.53 -2.99
CA GLU A 20 -16.88 -21.06 -4.11
C GLU A 20 -15.40 -21.32 -3.80
N ASP A 21 -14.80 -20.57 -2.88
CA ASP A 21 -13.37 -20.64 -2.56
C ASP A 21 -13.09 -21.53 -1.34
N ASP A 22 -12.15 -22.47 -1.47
CA ASP A 22 -11.65 -23.25 -0.33
C ASP A 22 -10.87 -22.36 0.65
N GLU A 23 -11.02 -22.58 1.97
CA GLU A 23 -10.31 -21.82 3.03
C GLU A 23 -8.78 -21.85 2.90
N GLU A 24 -8.22 -22.87 2.24
CA GLU A 24 -6.77 -23.02 2.00
C GLU A 24 -6.26 -22.15 0.83
N THR A 25 -7.16 -21.57 0.03
CA THR A 25 -6.82 -20.87 -1.23
C THR A 25 -6.24 -19.47 -1.03
N VAL A 26 -6.44 -18.85 0.15
CA VAL A 26 -6.09 -17.43 0.38
C VAL A 26 -5.06 -17.25 1.48
N LEU A 27 -3.92 -17.95 1.36
CA LEU A 27 -2.83 -17.81 2.33
C LEU A 27 -1.84 -16.73 1.90
N LEU A 28 -2.02 -15.52 2.44
CA LEU A 28 -1.02 -14.45 2.41
C LEU A 28 -0.09 -14.55 3.64
N PRO A 29 1.22 -14.28 3.49
CA PRO A 29 1.94 -13.95 2.26
C PRO A 29 2.28 -15.20 1.42
N PHE A 30 2.33 -15.05 0.09
CA PHE A 30 2.73 -16.13 -0.80
C PHE A 30 4.23 -16.41 -0.72
N ALA A 31 4.61 -17.67 -0.53
CA ALA A 31 5.99 -18.13 -0.66
C ALA A 31 6.22 -18.66 -2.09
N ILE A 32 6.75 -17.80 -2.97
CA ILE A 32 6.88 -18.10 -4.41
C ILE A 32 8.32 -18.47 -4.77
N ILE A 33 8.48 -19.46 -5.65
CA ILE A 33 9.75 -19.82 -6.28
C ILE A 33 9.56 -19.74 -7.79
N GLY A 34 10.19 -18.76 -8.43
CA GLY A 34 10.18 -18.61 -9.88
C GLY A 34 11.32 -19.39 -10.54
N SER A 35 11.04 -20.05 -11.66
CA SER A 35 12.05 -20.60 -12.57
C SER A 35 11.54 -20.61 -14.01
N GLU A 36 12.39 -20.18 -14.94
CA GLU A 36 12.19 -20.35 -16.39
C GLU A 36 12.85 -21.63 -16.91
N GLU A 37 13.64 -22.31 -16.08
CA GLU A 37 14.43 -23.48 -16.44
C GLU A 37 13.64 -24.78 -16.21
N GLU A 38 13.71 -25.69 -17.18
CA GLU A 38 13.17 -27.04 -17.09
C GLU A 38 14.27 -28.05 -16.79
N ILE A 39 14.05 -28.85 -15.76
CA ILE A 39 14.99 -29.87 -15.28
C ILE A 39 14.30 -31.22 -15.22
N ILE A 40 15.04 -32.29 -15.51
CA ILE A 40 14.51 -33.66 -15.45
C ILE A 40 14.67 -34.20 -14.03
N VAL A 41 13.56 -34.45 -13.36
CA VAL A 41 13.50 -35.05 -12.02
C VAL A 41 12.65 -36.31 -12.10
N ASN A 42 13.22 -37.46 -11.73
CA ASN A 42 12.53 -38.77 -11.76
C ASN A 42 11.88 -39.10 -13.13
N GLY A 43 12.53 -38.69 -14.23
CA GLY A 43 12.04 -38.94 -15.59
C GLY A 43 10.92 -37.99 -16.07
N ARG A 44 10.56 -36.97 -15.27
CA ARG A 44 9.61 -35.92 -15.66
C ARG A 44 10.35 -34.60 -15.82
N ALA A 45 10.03 -33.86 -16.88
CA ALA A 45 10.45 -32.48 -17.01
C ALA A 45 9.59 -31.62 -16.07
N VAL A 46 10.23 -30.96 -15.11
CA VAL A 46 9.58 -30.05 -14.16
C VAL A 46 10.30 -28.71 -14.23
N ARG A 47 9.56 -27.61 -14.03
CA ARG A 47 10.18 -26.31 -13.80
C ARG A 47 10.74 -26.28 -12.39
N GLY A 48 11.96 -25.82 -12.23
CA GLY A 48 12.60 -25.83 -10.92
C GLY A 48 13.96 -25.16 -10.91
N ARG A 49 14.54 -25.04 -9.71
CA ARG A 49 15.89 -24.51 -9.51
C ARG A 49 16.78 -25.61 -8.94
N GLN A 50 17.92 -25.83 -9.57
CA GLN A 50 18.91 -26.78 -9.09
C GLN A 50 19.99 -26.06 -8.28
N TYR A 51 20.28 -26.59 -7.09
CA TYR A 51 21.35 -26.14 -6.20
C TYR A 51 22.32 -27.29 -5.92
N PRO A 52 23.55 -27.00 -5.45
CA PRO A 52 24.51 -28.04 -5.06
C PRO A 52 24.00 -29.01 -3.99
N TRP A 53 23.04 -28.56 -3.16
CA TRP A 53 22.44 -29.34 -2.07
C TRP A 53 21.08 -29.95 -2.40
N GLY A 54 20.54 -29.74 -3.61
CA GLY A 54 19.26 -30.33 -3.99
C GLY A 54 18.51 -29.56 -5.08
N ILE A 55 17.34 -30.09 -5.42
CA ILE A 55 16.46 -29.52 -6.44
C ILE A 55 15.21 -29.01 -5.74
N VAL A 56 14.84 -27.77 -6.05
CA VAL A 56 13.56 -27.21 -5.65
C VAL A 56 12.68 -27.18 -6.88
N GLU A 57 11.70 -28.07 -6.93
CA GLU A 57 10.63 -27.98 -7.92
C GLU A 57 9.92 -26.64 -7.71
N ALA A 58 9.77 -25.87 -8.78
CA ALA A 58 8.92 -24.70 -8.78
C ALA A 58 7.48 -25.24 -8.78
N ILE A 59 7.06 -25.71 -7.61
CA ILE A 59 5.68 -26.12 -7.39
C ILE A 59 4.88 -24.83 -7.55
N HIS A 60 4.16 -24.77 -8.65
CA HIS A 60 3.06 -23.85 -8.82
C HIS A 60 2.07 -24.19 -7.70
N ILE A 61 2.23 -23.60 -6.52
CA ILE A 61 1.11 -23.43 -5.61
C ILE A 61 0.20 -22.43 -6.34
N ASN A 62 -0.56 -22.99 -7.27
CA ASN A 62 -1.68 -22.41 -7.98
C ASN A 62 -1.45 -21.08 -8.72
N PHE A 63 -0.46 -21.02 -9.61
CA PHE A 63 -0.48 -20.02 -10.69
C PHE A 63 -1.76 -20.16 -11.54
N VAL A 64 -2.44 -21.32 -11.56
CA VAL A 64 -3.73 -21.48 -12.27
C VAL A 64 -4.84 -20.68 -11.58
N TYR A 65 -4.92 -20.66 -10.25
CA TYR A 65 -5.89 -19.81 -9.55
C TYR A 65 -5.50 -18.33 -9.64
N LEU A 66 -4.21 -17.99 -9.57
CA LEU A 66 -3.76 -16.62 -9.79
C LEU A 66 -4.06 -16.19 -11.24
N PHE A 67 -3.86 -17.02 -12.26
CA PHE A 67 -4.11 -16.67 -13.67
C PHE A 67 -5.60 -16.69 -14.04
N HIS A 68 -6.43 -17.57 -13.45
CA HIS A 68 -7.89 -17.54 -13.63
C HIS A 68 -8.52 -16.34 -12.91
N ARG A 69 -7.98 -15.93 -11.74
CA ARG A 69 -8.42 -14.69 -11.06
C ARG A 69 -7.79 -13.42 -11.63
N ASP A 70 -6.56 -13.44 -12.14
CA ASP A 70 -5.92 -12.31 -12.83
C ASP A 70 -6.54 -12.06 -14.22
N THR A 71 -7.22 -13.07 -14.79
CA THR A 71 -8.03 -12.88 -16.00
C THR A 71 -9.47 -12.43 -15.68
N ALA A 72 -10.03 -12.81 -14.52
CA ALA A 72 -11.34 -12.35 -14.06
C ALA A 72 -11.31 -10.94 -13.42
N ILE A 73 -10.26 -10.64 -12.66
CA ILE A 73 -9.93 -9.30 -12.15
C ILE A 73 -9.08 -8.66 -13.22
N SER A 74 -9.69 -7.83 -14.07
CA SER A 74 -8.93 -7.10 -15.08
C SER A 74 -7.79 -6.36 -14.39
N SER A 75 -6.57 -6.39 -14.95
CA SER A 75 -5.45 -5.54 -14.49
C SER A 75 -5.86 -4.06 -14.31
N LYS A 76 -6.92 -3.64 -15.02
CA LYS A 76 -7.61 -2.36 -14.84
C LYS A 76 -8.28 -2.18 -13.47
N ASP A 77 -8.89 -3.19 -12.88
CA ASP A 77 -9.59 -3.10 -11.58
C ASP A 77 -8.60 -2.96 -10.42
N LEU A 78 -7.49 -3.70 -10.46
CA LEU A 78 -6.36 -3.53 -9.51
C LEU A 78 -5.79 -2.11 -9.58
N ALA A 79 -5.55 -1.61 -10.79
CA ALA A 79 -5.10 -0.24 -11.00
C ALA A 79 -6.15 0.77 -10.49
N THR A 80 -7.44 0.55 -10.78
CA THR A 80 -8.52 1.47 -10.40
C THR A 80 -8.71 1.53 -8.89
N GLN A 81 -8.67 0.40 -8.18
CA GLN A 81 -8.81 0.39 -6.72
C GLN A 81 -7.62 1.08 -6.05
N SER A 82 -6.39 0.82 -6.51
CA SER A 82 -5.19 1.47 -5.97
C SER A 82 -5.20 2.98 -6.20
N VAL A 83 -5.70 3.44 -7.36
CA VAL A 83 -5.87 4.86 -7.68
C VAL A 83 -6.90 5.49 -6.76
N ARG A 84 -8.09 4.89 -6.61
CA ARG A 84 -9.15 5.42 -5.74
C ARG A 84 -8.70 5.57 -4.29
N ILE A 85 -8.01 4.57 -3.75
CA ILE A 85 -7.50 4.62 -2.37
C ILE A 85 -6.48 5.75 -2.22
N LYS A 86 -5.56 5.91 -3.18
CA LYS A 86 -4.55 6.98 -3.17
C LYS A 86 -5.19 8.37 -3.32
N GLU A 87 -6.20 8.52 -4.18
CA GLU A 87 -6.94 9.78 -4.34
C GLU A 87 -7.66 10.19 -3.05
N GLU A 88 -8.31 9.25 -2.36
CA GLU A 88 -8.95 9.54 -1.07
C GLU A 88 -7.94 9.91 0.02
N GLN A 89 -6.79 9.22 0.06
CA GLN A 89 -5.72 9.55 1.01
C GLN A 89 -5.17 10.95 0.73
N LEU A 90 -4.86 11.25 -0.52
CA LEU A 90 -4.37 12.55 -0.94
C LEU A 90 -5.36 13.66 -0.56
N LYS A 91 -6.65 13.46 -0.82
CA LYS A 91 -7.70 14.42 -0.46
C LYS A 91 -7.78 14.69 1.04
N ARG A 92 -7.63 13.65 1.88
CA ARG A 92 -7.58 13.82 3.35
C ARG A 92 -6.33 14.58 3.80
N GLU A 93 -5.18 14.33 3.18
CA GLU A 93 -3.94 15.04 3.49
C GLU A 93 -4.00 16.52 3.06
N GLU A 94 -4.55 16.81 1.88
CA GLU A 94 -4.77 18.18 1.42
C GLU A 94 -5.68 18.98 2.35
N GLU A 95 -6.75 18.36 2.87
CA GLU A 95 -7.65 19.01 3.83
C GLU A 95 -6.94 19.33 5.15
N LYS A 96 -6.15 18.38 5.68
CA LYS A 96 -5.31 18.62 6.88
C LYS A 96 -4.30 19.73 6.66
N LEU A 97 -3.64 19.76 5.51
CA LEU A 97 -2.67 20.80 5.18
C LEU A 97 -3.33 22.17 5.07
N ARG A 98 -4.52 22.26 4.47
CA ARG A 98 -5.30 23.50 4.39
C ARG A 98 -5.75 24.00 5.76
N GLU A 99 -6.13 23.10 6.67
CA GLU A 99 -6.47 23.47 8.04
C GLU A 99 -5.26 24.04 8.79
N ILE A 100 -4.09 23.41 8.65
CA ILE A 100 -2.83 23.89 9.22
C ILE A 100 -2.48 25.27 8.65
N GLU A 101 -2.58 25.46 7.33
CA GLU A 101 -2.30 26.74 6.69
C GLU A 101 -3.20 27.86 7.22
N LEU A 102 -4.51 27.61 7.33
CA LEU A 102 -5.46 28.58 7.88
C LEU A 102 -5.18 28.92 9.35
N LYS A 103 -4.71 27.95 10.13
CA LYS A 103 -4.31 28.17 11.53
C LYS A 103 -3.05 29.03 11.60
N VAL A 104 -2.06 28.74 10.77
CA VAL A 104 -0.81 29.51 10.69
C VAL A 104 -1.07 30.94 10.21
N GLN A 105 -1.93 31.14 9.20
CA GLN A 105 -2.29 32.49 8.72
C GLN A 105 -2.98 33.31 9.81
N ARG A 106 -3.90 32.70 10.57
CA ARG A 106 -4.55 33.36 11.72
C ARG A 106 -3.52 33.78 12.76
N GLU A 107 -2.63 32.87 13.16
CA GLU A 107 -1.60 33.16 14.16
C GLU A 107 -0.63 34.27 13.70
N ILE A 108 -0.24 34.27 12.42
CA ILE A 108 0.57 35.36 11.84
C ILE A 108 -0.19 36.69 11.87
N SER A 109 -1.48 36.69 11.55
CA SER A 109 -2.29 37.91 11.54
C SER A 109 -2.46 38.50 12.93
N GLU A 110 -2.70 37.66 13.94
CA GLU A 110 -2.82 38.06 15.34
C GLU A 110 -1.50 38.64 15.86
N LYS A 111 -0.37 37.96 15.61
CA LYS A 111 0.95 38.49 16.01
C LYS A 111 1.30 39.80 15.33
N ARG A 112 0.90 40.00 14.06
CA ARG A 112 1.09 41.28 13.36
C ARG A 112 0.27 42.41 13.99
N GLN A 113 -0.98 42.14 14.36
CA GLN A 113 -1.81 43.11 15.06
C GLN A 113 -1.26 43.45 16.45
N GLU A 114 -0.81 42.44 17.20
CA GLU A 114 -0.19 42.64 18.51
C GLU A 114 1.10 43.47 18.41
N LEU A 115 1.94 43.21 17.41
CA LEU A 115 3.15 43.98 17.15
C LEU A 115 2.82 45.44 16.81
N LEU A 116 1.85 45.69 15.91
CA LEU A 116 1.41 47.03 15.57
C LEU A 116 0.88 47.80 16.79
N ALA A 117 0.06 47.15 17.63
CA ALA A 117 -0.46 47.75 18.85
C ALA A 117 0.65 48.08 19.86
N LYS A 118 1.67 47.21 19.98
CA LYS A 118 2.85 47.45 20.81
C LYS A 118 3.70 48.62 20.28
N GLU A 119 3.92 48.70 18.96
CA GLU A 119 4.65 49.83 18.34
C GLU A 119 3.93 51.16 18.53
N GLU A 120 2.60 51.20 18.38
CA GLU A 120 1.79 52.41 18.62
C GLU A 120 1.83 52.84 20.09
N ALA A 121 1.71 51.90 21.02
CA ALA A 121 1.83 52.18 22.45
C ALA A 121 3.21 52.73 22.84
N LEU A 122 4.29 52.18 22.26
CA LEU A 122 5.65 52.67 22.47
C LEU A 122 5.79 54.11 21.94
N ARG A 123 5.28 54.37 20.74
CA ARG A 123 5.31 55.69 20.10
C ARG A 123 4.58 56.76 20.90
N ASN A 124 3.46 56.41 21.52
CA ASN A 124 2.70 57.33 22.38
C ASN A 124 3.39 57.63 23.72
N LEU A 125 4.29 56.75 24.20
CA LEU A 125 5.07 56.96 25.41
C LEU A 125 6.36 57.78 25.16
N GLU A 126 6.86 57.79 23.93
CA GLU A 126 8.05 58.56 23.52
C GLU A 126 7.73 60.00 23.07
N ALA A 127 6.44 60.36 22.93
CA ALA A 127 5.95 61.69 22.54
C ALA A 127 5.50 62.53 23.75
#